data_AF-A0AAV5RUP7-F1
#
_entry.id   AF-A0AAV5RUP7-F1
#
_cell.length_a   1.000
_cell.length_b   1.000
_cell.length_c   1.000
_cell.angle_alpha   90.00
_cell.angle_beta   90.00
_cell.angle_gamma   90.00
#
_symmetry.space_group_name_H-M   'P 1'
#
loop_
_entity.id
_entity.type
_entity.pdbx_description
1 polymer ?
#
loop_
_entity_poly.entity_id
_entity_poly.type
_entity_poly.pdbx_seq_one_letter_code
_entity_poly.pdbx_strand_id
1 'polypeptide(L)'
;MKFRHTLFWFLLVTFNQLTLSRAVSVLNNEEYEAWSSGLGNETYEIVNQPNEGNTTVLITAFNSEDTVVDEFSLKLDGDAMVWWANQVDMMYDNFDELLQNLTTLLSQTEKRGRHEYSQLP
;
A
#
# COMPACT_ATOMS: atom_id res chain seq x y z
N MET A 1 -27.43 59.33 -13.48
CA MET A 1 -27.90 58.10 -12.80
C MET A 1 -28.71 57.26 -13.77
N LYS A 2 -28.21 56.06 -14.14
CA LYS A 2 -28.97 54.91 -14.65
C LYS A 2 -28.03 53.70 -14.59
N PHE A 3 -28.17 52.90 -13.54
CA PHE A 3 -27.48 51.62 -13.35
C PHE A 3 -28.04 50.62 -14.36
N ARG A 4 -27.19 49.92 -15.10
CA ARG A 4 -27.55 48.71 -15.83
C ARG A 4 -26.83 47.55 -15.15
N HIS A 5 -27.61 46.70 -14.48
CA HIS A 5 -27.14 45.43 -13.93
C HIS A 5 -26.92 44.44 -15.07
N THR A 6 -25.67 44.07 -15.31
CA THR A 6 -25.31 42.90 -16.11
C THR A 6 -25.37 41.70 -15.18
N LEU A 7 -26.44 40.90 -15.26
CA LEU A 7 -26.50 39.59 -14.62
C LEU A 7 -25.52 38.65 -15.34
N PHE A 8 -24.41 38.32 -14.69
CA PHE A 8 -23.54 37.21 -15.08
C PHE A 8 -24.18 35.91 -14.57
N TRP A 9 -24.71 35.10 -15.48
CA TRP A 9 -25.12 33.74 -15.17
C TRP A 9 -23.87 32.86 -15.08
N PHE A 10 -23.50 32.43 -13.86
CA PHE A 10 -22.50 31.39 -13.67
C PHE A 10 -23.15 30.04 -13.98
N LEU A 11 -22.82 29.49 -15.16
CA LEU A 11 -23.10 28.09 -15.47
C LEU A 11 -22.06 27.23 -14.73
N LEU A 12 -22.48 26.63 -13.61
CA LEU A 12 -21.64 25.70 -12.86
C LEU A 12 -21.59 24.37 -13.64
N VAL A 13 -20.53 24.18 -14.44
CA VAL A 13 -20.24 22.87 -15.04
C VAL A 13 -19.61 22.01 -13.95
N THR A 14 -20.39 21.10 -13.36
CA THR A 14 -19.84 20.05 -12.51
C THR A 14 -19.17 19.01 -13.41
N PHE A 15 -17.84 19.04 -13.46
CA PHE A 15 -17.05 17.95 -14.00
C PHE A 15 -17.23 16.74 -13.07
N ASN A 16 -18.09 15.82 -13.46
CA ASN A 16 -18.12 14.47 -12.90
C ASN A 16 -16.80 13.81 -13.32
N GLN A 17 -15.82 13.77 -12.43
CA GLN A 17 -14.60 12.98 -12.62
C GLN A 17 -15.03 11.50 -12.63
N LEU A 18 -15.18 10.91 -13.82
CA LEU A 18 -15.24 9.46 -13.96
C LEU A 18 -13.87 8.93 -13.52
N THR A 19 -13.77 8.42 -12.29
CA THR A 19 -12.62 7.63 -11.86
C THR A 19 -12.66 6.29 -12.57
N LEU A 20 -12.11 6.26 -13.79
CA LEU A 20 -11.71 5.01 -14.43
C LEU A 20 -10.59 4.42 -13.57
N SER A 21 -10.92 3.47 -12.69
CA SER A 21 -9.92 2.64 -12.02
C SER A 21 -9.26 1.76 -13.06
N ARG A 22 -8.19 2.26 -13.69
CA ARG A 22 -7.32 1.45 -14.53
C ARG A 22 -6.38 0.70 -13.59
N ALA A 23 -6.30 -0.61 -13.74
CA ALA A 23 -5.30 -1.40 -13.04
C ALA A 23 -3.90 -0.80 -13.29
N VAL A 24 -3.13 -0.55 -12.23
CA VAL A 24 -1.74 -0.10 -12.32
C VAL A 24 -0.86 -1.34 -12.41
N SER A 25 -0.08 -1.47 -13.48
CA SER A 25 0.84 -2.59 -13.68
C SER A 25 2.30 -2.16 -13.57
N VAL A 26 3.15 -3.10 -13.15
CA VAL A 26 4.61 -2.91 -13.11
C VAL A 26 5.19 -3.19 -14.49
N LEU A 27 5.95 -2.24 -15.04
CA LEU A 27 6.51 -2.31 -16.39
C LEU A 27 7.86 -3.02 -16.45
N ASN A 28 8.62 -3.00 -15.36
CA ASN A 28 9.98 -3.54 -15.30
C ASN A 28 10.15 -4.57 -14.17
N ASN A 29 9.17 -5.47 -14.02
CA ASN A 29 9.19 -6.47 -12.96
C ASN A 29 10.42 -7.40 -13.07
N GLU A 30 10.78 -7.84 -14.28
CA GLU A 30 11.96 -8.69 -14.47
C GLU A 30 13.27 -8.03 -14.02
N GLU A 31 13.40 -6.72 -14.23
CA GLU A 31 14.55 -5.94 -13.75
C GLU A 31 14.56 -5.82 -12.23
N TYR A 32 13.37 -5.62 -11.63
CA TYR A 32 13.21 -5.58 -10.17
C TYR A 32 13.59 -6.91 -9.52
N GLU A 33 13.13 -8.04 -10.05
CA GLU A 33 13.46 -9.38 -9.52
C GLU A 33 14.97 -9.65 -9.62
N ALA A 34 15.61 -9.26 -10.73
CA ALA A 34 17.05 -9.39 -10.91
C ALA A 34 17.85 -8.50 -9.94
N TRP A 35 17.37 -7.27 -9.71
CA TRP A 35 17.95 -6.35 -8.74
C TRP A 35 17.81 -6.89 -7.30
N SER A 36 16.60 -7.25 -6.88
CA SER A 36 16.28 -7.74 -5.54
C SER A 36 17.04 -9.04 -5.22
N SER A 37 17.11 -9.99 -6.16
CA SER A 37 17.89 -11.22 -5.99
C SER A 37 19.40 -11.02 -5.95
N GLY A 38 19.89 -9.86 -6.40
CA GLY A 38 21.30 -9.46 -6.30
C GLY A 38 21.68 -8.85 -4.95
N LEU A 39 20.71 -8.54 -4.10
CA LEU A 39 20.95 -7.97 -2.77
C LEU A 39 21.53 -9.03 -1.80
N GLY A 40 22.22 -8.55 -0.76
CA GLY A 40 22.80 -9.43 0.26
C GLY A 40 21.74 -10.10 1.14
N ASN A 41 22.06 -11.24 1.76
CA ASN A 41 21.10 -11.98 2.60
C ASN A 41 20.57 -11.21 3.84
N GLU A 42 21.24 -10.13 4.22
CA GLU A 42 20.87 -9.28 5.37
C GLU A 42 20.40 -7.90 4.90
N THR A 43 19.67 -7.85 3.79
CA THR A 43 19.04 -6.62 3.31
C THR A 43 17.53 -6.66 3.44
N TYR A 44 16.93 -5.49 3.66
CA TYR A 44 15.49 -5.30 3.58
C TYR A 44 15.17 -4.10 2.66
N GLU A 45 13.96 -4.10 2.12
CA GLU A 45 13.52 -3.12 1.13
C GLU A 45 12.41 -2.24 1.70
N ILE A 46 12.48 -0.94 1.42
CA ILE A 46 11.40 0.02 1.71
C ILE A 46 10.89 0.59 0.40
N VAL A 47 9.58 0.48 0.21
CA VAL A 47 8.87 1.12 -0.91
C VAL A 47 8.50 2.55 -0.49
N ASN A 48 9.18 3.54 -1.05
CA ASN A 48 8.97 4.94 -0.69
C ASN A 48 7.66 5.48 -1.27
N GLN A 49 6.97 6.30 -0.49
CA GLN A 49 5.76 6.99 -0.96
C GLN A 49 6.12 7.90 -2.16
N PRO A 50 5.50 7.70 -3.34
CA PRO A 50 5.73 8.56 -4.50
C PRO A 50 4.93 9.86 -4.38
N ASN A 51 5.23 10.84 -5.23
CA ASN A 51 4.37 12.02 -5.39
C ASN A 51 3.18 11.68 -6.29
N GLU A 52 2.05 12.38 -6.10
CA GLU A 52 0.89 12.27 -6.99
C GLU A 52 1.26 12.57 -8.45
N GLY A 53 0.71 11.78 -9.38
CA GLY A 53 0.97 11.94 -10.82
C GLY A 53 2.31 11.38 -11.31
N ASN A 54 3.15 10.85 -10.44
CA ASN A 54 4.34 10.09 -10.87
C ASN A 54 3.94 8.73 -11.43
N THR A 55 4.78 8.18 -12.32
CA THR A 55 4.67 6.82 -12.87
C THR A 55 5.81 5.92 -12.38
N THR A 56 6.50 6.33 -11.31
CA THR A 56 7.67 5.63 -10.77
C THR A 56 7.64 5.67 -9.25
N VAL A 57 8.01 4.56 -8.63
CA VAL A 57 8.20 4.40 -7.19
C VAL A 57 9.68 4.10 -6.93
N LEU A 58 10.27 4.74 -5.92
CA LEU A 58 11.62 4.45 -5.48
C LEU A 58 11.57 3.36 -4.40
N ILE A 59 12.32 2.28 -4.61
CA ILE A 59 12.55 1.24 -3.61
C ILE A 59 13.98 1.41 -3.11
N THR A 60 14.15 1.52 -1.80
CA THR A 60 15.47 1.66 -1.17
C THR A 60 15.80 0.40 -0.40
N ALA A 61 16.96 -0.20 -0.69
CA ALA A 61 17.47 -1.35 0.05
C ALA A 61 18.40 -0.88 1.17
N PHE A 62 18.24 -1.48 2.35
CA PHE A 62 19.04 -1.23 3.54
C PHE A 62 19.70 -2.51 4.01
N ASN A 63 20.89 -2.42 4.60
CA ASN A 63 21.50 -3.54 5.31
C ASN A 63 20.99 -3.64 6.77
N SER A 64 21.51 -4.61 7.52
CA SER A 64 21.22 -4.83 8.94
C SER A 64 21.64 -3.69 9.88
N GLU A 65 22.42 -2.72 9.39
CA GLU A 65 22.84 -1.52 10.11
C GLU A 65 22.05 -0.27 9.69
N ASP A 66 20.90 -0.45 9.02
CA ASP A 66 20.04 0.63 8.50
C ASP A 66 20.76 1.57 7.53
N THR A 67 21.80 1.09 6.86
CA THR A 67 22.54 1.84 5.84
C THR A 67 22.00 1.51 4.46
N VAL A 68 21.73 2.54 3.66
CA VAL A 68 21.33 2.39 2.26
C VAL A 68 22.45 1.69 1.50
N VAL A 69 22.11 0.56 0.87
CA VAL A 69 23.06 -0.21 0.05
C VAL A 69 22.78 -0.06 -1.44
N ASP A 70 21.52 0.12 -1.84
CA ASP A 70 21.14 0.35 -3.23
C ASP A 70 19.73 0.94 -3.36
N GLU A 71 19.38 1.41 -4.55
CA GLU A 71 18.07 1.96 -4.87
C GLU A 71 17.59 1.49 -6.24
N PHE A 72 16.28 1.22 -6.35
CA PHE A 72 15.64 0.79 -7.58
C PHE A 72 14.43 1.65 -7.92
N SER A 73 14.30 2.00 -9.21
CA SER A 73 13.14 2.72 -9.73
C SER A 73 12.15 1.76 -10.38
N LEU A 74 11.06 1.47 -9.67
CA LEU A 74 9.96 0.66 -10.16
C LEU A 74 9.07 1.50 -11.08
N LYS A 75 8.96 1.12 -12.36
CA LYS A 75 8.19 1.84 -13.38
C LYS A 75 6.79 1.26 -13.49
N LEU A 76 5.80 2.13 -13.59
CA LEU A 76 4.39 1.76 -13.56
C LEU A 76 3.63 2.26 -14.79
N ASP A 77 2.68 1.47 -15.29
CA ASP A 77 1.68 1.92 -16.26
C ASP A 77 0.43 2.44 -15.52
N GLY A 78 0.57 3.58 -14.87
CA GLY A 78 -0.47 4.21 -14.08
C GLY A 78 0.10 5.13 -13.01
N ASP A 79 -0.78 5.63 -12.15
CA ASP A 79 -0.37 6.51 -11.06
C ASP A 79 0.35 5.69 -9.97
N ALA A 80 1.57 6.11 -9.65
CA ALA A 80 2.40 5.51 -8.63
C ALA A 80 1.81 5.62 -7.23
N MET A 81 1.12 6.73 -6.92
CA MET A 81 0.45 6.92 -5.64
C MET A 81 -0.68 5.90 -5.47
N VAL A 82 -1.45 5.64 -6.53
CA VAL A 82 -2.53 4.64 -6.51
C VAL A 82 -1.95 3.24 -6.27
N TRP A 83 -0.87 2.88 -6.96
CA TRP A 83 -0.22 1.59 -6.76
C TRP A 83 0.35 1.45 -5.34
N TRP A 84 1.05 2.48 -4.83
CA TRP A 84 1.62 2.49 -3.49
C TRP A 84 0.54 2.38 -2.41
N ALA A 85 -0.54 3.14 -2.53
CA ALA A 85 -1.67 3.08 -1.62
C ALA A 85 -2.29 1.67 -1.59
N ASN A 86 -2.44 1.03 -2.76
CA ASN A 86 -2.91 -0.36 -2.80
C ASN A 86 -1.97 -1.33 -2.09
N GLN A 87 -0.65 -1.15 -2.17
CA GLN A 87 0.31 -1.99 -1.42
C GLN A 87 0.17 -1.77 0.10
N VAL A 88 0.01 -0.52 0.54
CA VAL A 88 -0.20 -0.18 1.95
C VAL A 88 -1.51 -0.77 2.47
N ASP A 89 -2.60 -0.65 1.72
CA ASP A 89 -3.90 -1.22 2.08
C ASP A 89 -3.83 -2.74 2.23
N MET A 90 -3.16 -3.43 1.29
CA MET A 90 -2.91 -4.87 1.40
C MET A 90 -2.13 -5.27 2.65
N MET A 91 -1.20 -4.43 3.11
CA MET A 91 -0.48 -4.69 4.36
C MET A 91 -1.40 -4.62 5.58
N TYR A 92 -2.34 -3.66 5.61
CA TYR A 92 -3.32 -3.55 6.68
C TYR A 92 -4.30 -4.72 6.68
N ASP A 93 -4.81 -5.12 5.51
CA ASP A 93 -5.70 -6.28 5.38
C ASP A 93 -5.03 -7.56 5.91
N ASN A 94 -3.78 -7.79 5.55
CA ASN A 94 -2.99 -8.93 6.04
C ASN A 94 -2.76 -8.87 7.56
N PHE A 95 -2.56 -7.68 8.12
CA PHE A 95 -2.38 -7.50 9.56
C PHE A 95 -3.65 -7.85 10.34
N ASP A 96 -4.81 -7.41 9.85
CA ASP A 96 -6.09 -7.72 10.47
C ASP A 96 -6.39 -9.23 10.43
N GLU A 97 -6.06 -9.91 9.32
CA GLU A 97 -6.18 -11.37 9.22
C GLU A 97 -5.28 -12.10 10.24
N LEU A 98 -4.04 -11.64 10.42
CA LEU A 98 -3.13 -12.20 11.42
C LEU A 98 -3.66 -12.01 12.85
N LEU A 99 -4.21 -10.84 13.17
CA LEU A 99 -4.83 -10.58 14.47
C LEU A 99 -6.04 -11.47 14.71
N GLN A 100 -6.88 -11.69 13.70
CA GLN A 100 -8.05 -12.54 13.80
C GLN A 100 -7.67 -14.01 14.04
N ASN A 101 -6.62 -14.48 13.36
CA ASN A 101 -6.09 -15.83 13.53
C ASN A 101 -5.50 -16.04 14.93
N LEU A 102 -4.71 -15.09 15.44
CA LEU A 102 -4.17 -15.12 16.80
C LEU A 102 -5.28 -15.16 17.86
N THR A 103 -6.31 -14.32 17.70
CA THR A 103 -7.45 -14.26 18.62
C THR A 103 -8.21 -15.59 18.67
N THR A 104 -8.39 -16.22 17.51
CA THR A 104 -9.03 -17.53 17.40
C THR A 104 -8.22 -18.62 18.10
N LEU A 105 -6.89 -18.63 17.89
CA LEU A 105 -6.00 -19.58 18.54
C LEU A 105 -6.02 -19.44 20.06
N LEU A 106 -5.99 -18.21 20.58
CA LEU A 106 -6.09 -17.92 22.02
C LEU A 106 -7.43 -18.39 22.60
N SER A 107 -8.54 -18.17 21.88
CA SER A 107 -9.85 -18.65 22.33
C SER A 107 -9.92 -20.18 22.40
N GLN A 108 -9.28 -20.87 21.45
CA GLN A 108 -9.25 -22.33 21.42
C GLN A 108 -8.36 -22.91 22.55
N THR A 109 -7.20 -22.33 22.82
CA THR A 109 -6.34 -22.74 23.95
C THR A 109 -7.01 -22.48 25.30
N GLU A 110 -7.72 -21.36 25.47
CA GLU A 110 -8.50 -21.11 26.69
C GLU A 110 -9.65 -22.11 26.88
N LYS A 111 -10.38 -22.45 25.82
CA LYS A 111 -11.45 -23.46 25.88
C LYS A 111 -10.89 -24.83 26.23
N ARG A 112 -9.74 -25.21 25.66
CA ARG A 112 -9.06 -26.47 25.96
C ARG A 112 -8.56 -26.52 27.41
N GLY A 113 -7.92 -25.46 27.89
CA GLY A 113 -7.48 -25.35 29.29
C GLY A 113 -8.66 -25.47 30.26
N ARG A 114 -9.77 -24.74 30.02
CA ARG A 114 -10.98 -24.85 30.85
C ARG A 114 -11.58 -26.26 30.86
N HIS A 115 -11.54 -27.00 29.75
CA HIS A 115 -11.99 -28.39 29.72
C HIS A 115 -11.04 -29.34 30.49
N GLU A 116 -9.72 -29.18 30.37
CA GLU A 116 -8.74 -30.00 31.10
C GLU A 116 -8.82 -29.78 32.63
N TYR A 117 -9.05 -28.55 33.12
CA TYR A 117 -9.24 -28.28 34.56
C TYR A 117 -10.59 -28.73 35.14
N SER A 118 -11.62 -28.90 34.29
CA SER A 118 -12.94 -29.38 34.71
C SER A 118 -13.06 -30.91 34.83
N GLN A 119 -11.99 -31.63 34.45
CA GLN A 119 -11.89 -33.10 34.48
C GLN A 119 -10.94 -33.60 35.57
N LEU A 120 -10.35 -32.71 36.37
CA LEU A 120 -9.55 -33.07 37.55
C LEU A 120 -10.51 -33.40 38.71
N PRO A 121 -10.32 -34.53 39.43
CA PRO A 121 -11.18 -34.97 40.53
C PRO A 121 -11.14 -34.03 41.74
#